data_AF-A0AA37ACX0-F1
#
_entry.id   AF-A0AA37ACX0-F1
#
_cell.length_a   1.000
_cell.length_b   1.000
_cell.length_c   1.000
_cell.angle_alpha   90.00
_cell.angle_beta   90.00
_cell.angle_gamma   90.00
#
_symmetry.space_group_name_H-M   'P 1'
#
loop_
_entity.id
_entity.type
_entity.pdbx_description
1 polymer ?
#
loop_
_entity_poly.entity_id
_entity_poly.type
_entity_poly.pdbx_seq_one_letter_code
_entity_poly.pdbx_strand_id
1 'polypeptide(L)'
;WLVEERNIGAIGHEPADTDPGFVTTKEGAYPYPGEQYILQVDRIQIEVMRNLDQVPPVGSLIVIGFPKLKDGTGFPTRCFAICPVD
;
A
#
# COMPACT_ATOMS: atom_id res chain seq x y z
N TRP A 1 13.44 -6.47 -3.79
CA TRP A 1 12.91 -7.14 -5.00
C TRP A 1 11.79 -6.34 -5.66
N LEU A 2 10.61 -6.16 -5.04
CA LEU A 2 9.48 -5.43 -5.65
C LEU A 2 9.86 -4.00 -6.09
N VAL A 3 10.55 -3.25 -5.22
CA VAL A 3 11.03 -1.91 -5.56
C VAL A 3 12.23 -2.00 -6.50
N GLU A 4 13.34 -2.57 -6.04
CA GLU A 4 14.63 -2.54 -6.78
C GLU A 4 14.60 -3.20 -8.18
N GLU A 5 13.85 -4.31 -8.34
CA GLU A 5 13.88 -5.09 -9.59
C GLU A 5 12.59 -5.02 -10.40
N ARG A 6 11.46 -4.65 -9.78
CA ARG A 6 10.16 -4.57 -10.46
C ARG A 6 9.63 -3.14 -10.54
N ASN A 7 10.27 -2.18 -9.87
CA ASN A 7 9.94 -0.76 -9.88
C ASN A 7 8.44 -0.49 -9.68
N ILE A 8 7.83 -1.16 -8.69
CA ILE A 8 6.45 -0.90 -8.33
C ILE A 8 6.28 0.56 -7.88
N GLY A 9 5.13 1.17 -8.18
CA GLY A 9 4.79 2.53 -7.72
C GLY A 9 4.15 2.56 -6.32
N ALA A 10 3.52 1.46 -5.92
CA ALA A 10 2.73 1.37 -4.69
C ALA A 10 2.67 -0.06 -4.17
N ILE A 11 2.45 -0.21 -2.86
CA ILE A 11 1.98 -1.46 -2.24
C ILE A 11 0.61 -1.24 -1.59
N GLY A 12 -0.20 -2.28 -1.54
CA GLY A 12 -1.51 -2.23 -0.90
C GLY A 12 -1.83 -3.55 -0.22
N HIS A 13 -2.45 -3.49 0.95
CA HIS A 13 -2.72 -4.66 1.78
C HIS A 13 -3.96 -4.45 2.68
N GLU A 14 -4.54 -5.55 3.14
CA GLU A 14 -5.75 -5.54 4.00
C GLU A 14 -5.47 -5.24 5.49
N PRO A 15 -4.31 -5.61 6.07
CA PRO A 15 -3.94 -5.19 7.43
C PRO A 15 -3.80 -3.68 7.61
N ALA A 16 -3.69 -3.26 8.88
CA ALA A 16 -3.53 -1.86 9.26
C ALA A 16 -2.08 -1.36 9.19
N ASP A 17 -1.13 -2.20 8.78
CA ASP A 17 0.30 -1.85 8.70
C ASP A 17 0.96 -2.65 7.58
N THR A 18 1.91 -2.02 6.88
CA THR A 18 2.73 -2.66 5.83
C THR A 18 3.56 -3.79 6.40
N ASP A 19 4.01 -3.66 7.64
CA ASP A 19 4.76 -4.67 8.34
C ASP A 19 3.82 -5.70 8.99
N PRO A 20 4.14 -7.00 8.91
CA PRO A 20 3.37 -8.03 9.58
C PRO A 20 3.29 -7.79 11.09
N GLY A 21 2.15 -8.14 11.72
CA GLY A 21 1.93 -7.90 13.15
C GLY A 21 3.02 -8.48 14.07
N PHE A 22 3.61 -9.63 13.72
CA PHE A 22 4.71 -10.21 14.51
C PHE A 22 6.02 -9.41 14.42
N VAL A 23 6.17 -8.53 13.43
CA VAL A 23 7.28 -7.59 13.32
C VAL A 23 6.98 -6.36 14.17
N THR A 24 5.79 -5.77 14.02
CA THR A 24 5.42 -4.53 14.72
C THR A 24 5.32 -4.71 16.25
N THR A 25 5.07 -5.93 16.74
CA THR A 25 5.07 -6.22 18.19
C THR A 25 6.46 -6.46 18.80
N LYS A 26 7.54 -6.50 18.01
CA LYS A 26 8.89 -6.72 18.56
C LYS A 26 9.45 -5.44 19.18
N GLU A 27 10.10 -5.58 20.33
CA GLU A 27 10.83 -4.49 20.95
C GLU A 27 11.92 -3.96 20.00
N GLY A 28 11.97 -2.64 19.82
CA GLY A 28 12.92 -1.98 18.93
C GLY A 28 12.62 -2.09 17.43
N ALA A 29 11.47 -2.64 17.03
CA ALA A 29 11.08 -2.72 15.62
C ALA A 29 10.63 -1.38 15.02
N TYR A 30 10.36 -0.36 15.86
CA TYR A 30 10.02 0.97 15.39
C TYR A 30 11.29 1.79 15.10
N PRO A 31 11.36 2.53 13.97
CA PRO A 31 10.39 2.60 12.87
C PRO A 31 10.26 1.29 12.07
N TYR A 32 9.03 0.91 11.72
CA TYR A 32 8.75 -0.38 11.11
C TYR A 32 9.43 -0.51 9.72
N PRO A 33 10.15 -1.61 9.47
CA PRO A 33 11.13 -1.66 8.39
C PRO A 33 10.50 -1.62 6.99
N GLY A 34 9.34 -2.24 6.79
CA GLY A 34 8.60 -2.25 5.53
C GLY A 34 8.02 -0.89 5.19
N GLU A 35 7.27 -0.30 6.13
CA GLU A 35 6.75 1.07 5.98
C GLU A 35 7.89 2.06 5.71
N GLN A 36 8.92 2.04 6.56
CA GLN A 36 10.04 2.97 6.44
C GLN A 36 10.69 2.86 5.06
N TYR A 37 10.95 1.65 4.59
CA TYR A 37 11.59 1.45 3.29
C TYR A 37 10.75 1.98 2.14
N ILE A 38 9.45 1.65 2.10
CA ILE A 38 8.53 2.05 1.02
C ILE A 38 8.41 3.57 0.94
N LEU A 39 8.27 4.25 2.09
CA LEU A 39 8.17 5.71 2.12
C LEU A 39 9.51 6.39 1.79
N GLN A 40 10.65 5.84 2.23
CA GLN A 40 11.98 6.39 1.96
C GLN A 40 12.37 6.34 0.48
N VAL A 41 11.85 5.36 -0.27
CA VAL A 41 12.11 5.22 -1.71
C VAL A 41 11.03 5.87 -2.58
N ASP A 42 10.26 6.81 -2.01
CA ASP A 42 9.23 7.59 -2.69
C ASP A 42 8.19 6.70 -3.38
N ARG A 43 7.63 5.76 -2.59
CA ARG A 43 6.52 4.90 -2.97
C ARG A 43 5.39 5.06 -1.96
N ILE A 44 4.17 4.77 -2.39
CA ILE A 44 2.98 4.90 -1.54
C ILE A 44 2.56 3.54 -0.98
N GLN A 45 2.03 3.54 0.24
CA GLN A 45 1.36 2.40 0.85
C GLN A 45 -0.14 2.68 1.03
N ILE A 46 -0.95 1.63 0.89
CA ILE A 46 -2.39 1.68 1.10
C ILE A 46 -2.73 0.56 2.10
N GLU A 47 -3.20 0.98 3.26
CA GLU A 47 -3.58 0.09 4.35
C GLU A 47 -5.09 -0.12 4.37
N VAL A 48 -5.54 -1.16 5.06
CA VAL A 48 -6.97 -1.41 5.33
C VAL A 48 -7.79 -1.52 4.03
N MET A 49 -7.19 -2.10 2.98
CA MET A 49 -7.91 -2.41 1.75
C MET A 49 -8.98 -3.49 1.99
N ARG A 50 -9.93 -3.60 1.06
CA ARG A 50 -11.00 -4.60 1.13
C ARG A 50 -11.37 -5.08 -0.27
N ASN A 51 -11.95 -6.28 -0.35
CA ASN A 51 -12.45 -6.92 -1.57
C ASN A 51 -11.34 -7.27 -2.58
N LEU A 52 -10.10 -7.51 -2.13
CA LEU A 52 -9.01 -7.93 -3.01
C LEU A 52 -9.28 -9.31 -3.65
N ASP A 53 -10.10 -10.13 -2.98
CA ASP A 53 -10.63 -11.40 -3.49
C ASP A 53 -11.52 -11.25 -4.73
N GLN A 54 -12.05 -10.04 -4.99
CA GLN A 54 -12.89 -9.73 -6.14
C GLN A 54 -12.08 -9.16 -7.33
N VAL A 55 -10.76 -9.05 -7.20
CA VAL A 55 -9.88 -8.50 -8.23
C VAL A 55 -9.04 -9.63 -8.85
N PRO A 56 -8.99 -9.79 -10.18
CA PRO A 56 -8.12 -10.78 -10.79
C PRO A 56 -6.64 -10.46 -10.50
N PRO A 57 -5.75 -11.46 -10.41
CA PRO A 57 -4.34 -11.24 -10.08
C PRO A 57 -3.60 -10.27 -11.01
N VAL A 58 -4.04 -10.15 -12.27
CA VAL A 58 -3.50 -9.24 -13.28
C VAL A 58 -4.62 -8.68 -14.16
N GLY A 59 -4.36 -7.56 -14.85
CA GLY A 59 -5.26 -6.99 -15.85
C GLY A 59 -6.24 -5.92 -15.33
N SER A 60 -6.30 -5.71 -14.01
CA SER A 60 -7.11 -4.63 -13.42
C SER A 60 -6.31 -3.32 -13.28
N LEU A 61 -7.02 -2.20 -13.28
CA LEU A 61 -6.49 -0.88 -12.89
C LEU A 61 -6.95 -0.54 -11.47
N ILE A 62 -6.05 -0.12 -10.59
CA ILE A 62 -6.41 0.47 -9.30
C ILE A 62 -6.41 1.99 -9.38
N VAL A 63 -7.45 2.64 -8.85
CA VAL A 63 -7.54 4.10 -8.71
C VAL A 63 -7.50 4.44 -7.22
N ILE A 64 -6.59 5.35 -6.87
CA ILE A 64 -6.37 5.81 -5.49
C ILE A 64 -6.51 7.33 -5.48
N GLY A 65 -7.50 7.86 -4.75
CA GLY A 65 -7.79 9.29 -4.72
C GLY A 65 -7.17 9.98 -3.51
N PHE A 66 -6.19 10.85 -3.69
CA PHE A 66 -5.65 11.67 -2.60
C PHE A 66 -6.12 13.12 -2.70
N PRO A 67 -6.57 13.75 -1.60
CA PRO A 67 -6.77 15.19 -1.59
C PRO A 67 -5.42 15.90 -1.69
N LYS A 68 -5.43 17.11 -2.24
CA LYS A 68 -4.24 17.97 -2.31
C LYS A 68 -4.02 18.68 -0.98
N LEU A 69 -3.71 17.92 0.07
CA LEU A 69 -3.48 18.42 1.41
C LEU A 69 -2.11 19.10 1.49
N LYS A 70 -2.06 20.34 1.97
CA LYS A 70 -0.80 21.05 2.21
C LYS A 70 -0.03 20.33 3.33
N ASP A 71 1.21 19.95 3.05
CA ASP A 71 2.13 19.27 3.98
C ASP A 71 1.58 17.94 4.56
N GLY A 72 0.64 17.30 3.84
CA GLY A 72 0.03 16.04 4.26
C GLY A 72 0.93 14.84 4.04
N THR A 73 1.08 13.99 5.07
CA THR A 73 1.86 12.74 5.00
C THR A 73 1.01 11.53 4.59
N GLY A 74 -0.32 11.66 4.65
CA GLY A 74 -1.28 10.62 4.29
C GLY A 74 -2.72 11.12 4.45
N PHE A 75 -3.69 10.39 3.89
CA PHE A 75 -5.11 10.72 4.03
C PHE A 75 -6.00 9.50 3.74
N PRO A 76 -7.16 9.32 4.41
CA PRO A 76 -8.12 8.28 4.06
C PRO A 76 -8.63 8.43 2.63
N THR A 77 -8.52 7.38 1.82
CA THR A 77 -8.86 7.42 0.41
C THR A 77 -9.94 6.41 0.05
N ARG A 78 -10.73 6.72 -0.99
CA ARG A 78 -11.57 5.72 -1.65
C ARG A 78 -10.77 5.06 -2.76
N CYS A 79 -10.24 3.87 -2.48
CA CYS A 79 -9.69 3.00 -3.51
C CYS A 79 -10.81 2.26 -4.24
N PHE A 80 -10.69 2.12 -5.56
CA PHE A 80 -11.52 1.22 -6.34
C PHE A 80 -10.73 0.62 -7.50
N ALA A 81 -11.10 -0.59 -7.91
CA ALA A 81 -10.53 -1.27 -9.05
C ALA A 81 -11.48 -1.20 -10.25
N ILE A 82 -10.91 -1.04 -11.44
CA ILE A 82 -11.58 -1.24 -12.72
C ILE A 82 -11.08 -2.58 -13.25
N CYS A 83 -11.92 -3.60 -13.13
CA CYS A 83 -11.60 -4.96 -13.56
C CYS A 83 -11.98 -5.17 -15.04
N PRO A 84 -11.23 -5.99 -15.79
CA PRO A 84 -11.65 -6.41 -17.12
C PRO A 84 -12.99 -7.14 -17.04
N VAL A 85 -13.82 -6.96 -18.07
CA VAL A 85 -14.98 -7.79 -18.32
C VAL A 85 -14.53 -9.01 -19.14
N ASP A 86 -15.06 -10.17 -18.82
CA ASP A 86 -14.91 -11.39 -19.64
C ASP A 86 -15.53 -11.20 -21.04
#